data_AF-A0A225DVV7-F1
#
_entry.id   AF-A0A225DVV7-F1
#
_cell.length_a   1.000
_cell.length_b   1.000
_cell.length_c   1.000
_cell.angle_alpha   90.00
_cell.angle_beta   90.00
_cell.angle_gamma   90.00
#
_symmetry.space_group_name_H-M   'P 1'
#
loop_
_entity.id
_entity.type
_entity.pdbx_description
1 polymer ?
#
loop_
_entity_poly.entity_id
_entity_poly.type
_entity_poly.pdbx_seq_one_letter_code
_entity_poly.pdbx_strand_id
1 'polypeptide(L)'
;MKSVLTVCVAAIAFAAIPCSAADKGKEDGKMSGPLGYTMKGIDGKDVDLGKYKGKVVLLVNVASKCGYTPQYKGLEELYEKYGKDGLVVIGVPANEFGKQEPGTDDDIQQFCSTNYKVTFPMLSKVVVKGPGKTPLYEYLTSKETNPKFAGEIGWNFEKFLIGRNGEVVGRFKSSVEPTSEQLVAAVKKELDAK
;
A
#
# COMPACT_ATOMS: atom_id res chain seq x y z
N MET A 1 -76.18 -17.84 -36.85
CA MET A 1 -75.51 -17.02 -37.88
C MET A 1 -74.29 -16.36 -37.23
N LYS A 2 -73.09 -16.57 -37.81
CA LYS A 2 -71.91 -15.67 -37.82
C LYS A 2 -71.39 -15.21 -36.43
N SER A 3 -70.15 -15.40 -36.01
CA SER A 3 -68.88 -15.46 -36.72
C SER A 3 -67.83 -16.08 -35.79
N VAL A 4 -66.97 -16.92 -36.37
CA VAL A 4 -65.71 -17.36 -35.75
C VAL A 4 -64.67 -16.28 -36.04
N LEU A 5 -64.18 -15.60 -35.00
CA LEU A 5 -63.05 -14.67 -35.10
C LEU A 5 -61.78 -15.41 -34.68
N THR A 6 -61.05 -15.90 -35.67
CA THR A 6 -59.69 -16.41 -35.51
C THR A 6 -58.77 -15.25 -35.15
N VAL A 7 -58.23 -15.26 -33.93
CA VAL A 7 -57.13 -14.36 -33.54
C VAL A 7 -55.86 -15.18 -33.46
N CYS A 8 -54.94 -14.92 -34.39
CA CYS A 8 -53.58 -15.43 -34.40
C CYS A 8 -52.82 -14.83 -33.20
N VAL A 9 -52.42 -15.67 -32.25
CA VAL A 9 -51.42 -15.29 -31.24
C VAL A 9 -50.05 -15.66 -31.80
N ALA A 10 -49.28 -14.62 -32.16
CA ALA A 10 -47.90 -14.74 -32.60
C ALA A 10 -47.02 -15.24 -31.45
N ALA A 11 -46.28 -16.33 -31.68
CA ALA A 11 -45.25 -16.82 -30.78
C ALA A 11 -44.04 -15.88 -30.84
N ILE A 12 -43.85 -15.06 -29.80
CA ILE A 12 -42.61 -14.29 -29.61
C ILE A 12 -41.63 -15.23 -28.91
N ALA A 13 -40.68 -15.76 -29.68
CA ALA A 13 -39.53 -16.46 -29.14
C ALA A 13 -38.62 -15.44 -28.42
N PHE A 14 -38.63 -15.44 -27.10
CA PHE A 14 -37.59 -14.79 -26.30
C PHE A 14 -36.28 -15.56 -26.50
N ALA A 15 -35.41 -15.05 -27.37
CA ALA A 15 -34.01 -15.47 -27.38
C ALA A 15 -33.38 -15.02 -26.06
N ALA A 16 -33.11 -15.99 -25.18
CA ALA A 16 -32.34 -15.76 -23.96
C ALA A 16 -30.93 -15.32 -24.37
N ILE A 17 -30.65 -14.02 -24.24
CA ILE A 17 -29.30 -13.49 -24.29
C ILE A 17 -28.59 -14.06 -23.06
N PRO A 18 -27.55 -14.90 -23.20
CA PRO A 18 -26.76 -15.27 -22.04
C PRO A 18 -26.13 -13.99 -21.50
N CYS A 19 -26.57 -13.59 -20.32
CA CYS A 19 -25.90 -12.59 -19.51
C CYS A 19 -24.50 -13.16 -19.25
N SER A 20 -23.48 -12.64 -19.96
CA SER A 20 -22.10 -12.92 -19.63
C SER A 20 -21.92 -12.54 -18.18
N ALA A 21 -21.84 -13.55 -17.33
CA ALA A 21 -21.42 -13.40 -15.95
C ALA A 21 -20.11 -12.62 -15.99
N ALA A 22 -20.13 -11.46 -15.34
CA ALA A 22 -18.97 -10.63 -15.12
C ALA A 22 -17.81 -11.53 -14.72
N ASP A 23 -16.72 -11.38 -15.48
CA ASP A 23 -15.43 -11.98 -15.23
C ASP A 23 -15.11 -11.83 -13.75
N LYS A 24 -15.23 -12.94 -13.01
CA LYS A 24 -14.80 -12.99 -11.62
C LYS A 24 -13.31 -12.87 -11.69
N GLY A 25 -12.84 -11.64 -11.42
CA GLY A 25 -11.45 -11.31 -11.21
C GLY A 25 -10.78 -12.44 -10.46
N LYS A 26 -9.87 -13.07 -11.19
CA LYS A 26 -9.04 -14.18 -10.78
C LYS A 26 -8.50 -13.91 -9.37
N GLU A 27 -8.78 -14.83 -8.44
CA GLU A 27 -8.09 -14.86 -7.15
C GLU A 27 -6.62 -15.18 -7.41
N ASP A 28 -5.84 -14.13 -7.62
CA ASP A 28 -4.41 -14.22 -7.83
C ASP A 28 -3.76 -14.59 -6.51
N GLY A 29 -3.11 -15.76 -6.50
CA GLY A 29 -2.59 -16.46 -5.33
C GLY A 29 -2.06 -15.56 -4.21
N LYS A 30 -2.65 -15.76 -3.02
CA LYS A 30 -2.19 -15.27 -1.72
C LYS A 30 -0.68 -15.50 -1.56
N MET A 31 0.14 -14.54 -1.97
CA MET A 31 1.50 -14.42 -1.45
C MET A 31 1.34 -14.09 0.04
N SER A 32 1.97 -14.87 0.92
CA SER A 32 1.64 -14.97 2.35
C SER A 32 2.06 -13.77 3.22
N GLY A 33 2.17 -12.56 2.67
CA GLY A 33 2.72 -11.40 3.37
C GLY A 33 2.42 -10.05 2.70
N PRO A 34 2.83 -8.93 3.33
CA PRO A 34 2.60 -7.58 2.83
C PRO A 34 3.22 -7.27 1.46
N LEU A 35 4.20 -8.04 1.00
CA LEU A 35 4.74 -7.92 -0.36
C LEU A 35 3.90 -8.65 -1.41
N GLY A 36 2.74 -9.18 -1.03
CA GLY A 36 1.80 -9.87 -1.89
C GLY A 36 0.86 -8.98 -2.70
N TYR A 37 0.86 -7.68 -2.44
CA TYR A 37 -0.13 -6.74 -2.97
C TYR A 37 0.42 -5.97 -4.17
N THR A 38 -0.48 -5.65 -5.11
CA THR A 38 -0.25 -4.63 -6.15
C THR A 38 -0.87 -3.33 -5.72
N MET A 39 -0.10 -2.24 -5.81
CA MET A 39 -0.52 -0.89 -5.43
C MET A 39 -0.36 0.05 -6.62
N LYS A 40 -0.98 1.23 -6.59
CA LYS A 40 -0.64 2.31 -7.51
C LYS A 40 0.62 3.02 -7.02
N GLY A 41 1.57 3.25 -7.92
CA GLY A 41 2.69 4.14 -7.73
C GLY A 41 2.23 5.59 -7.80
N ILE A 42 3.00 6.52 -7.24
CA ILE A 42 2.65 7.94 -7.23
C ILE A 42 2.52 8.55 -8.65
N ASP A 43 3.02 7.86 -9.67
CA ASP A 43 2.87 8.21 -11.09
C ASP A 43 1.64 7.55 -11.76
N GLY A 44 0.77 6.91 -10.98
CA GLY A 44 -0.44 6.22 -11.43
C GLY A 44 -0.23 4.82 -12.00
N LYS A 45 1.02 4.33 -12.13
CA LYS A 45 1.30 2.99 -12.67
C LYS A 45 1.13 1.91 -11.62
N ASP A 46 0.85 0.69 -12.05
CA ASP A 46 0.83 -0.46 -11.12
C ASP A 46 2.23 -0.80 -10.62
N VAL A 47 2.31 -1.04 -9.32
CA VAL A 47 3.51 -1.45 -8.59
C VAL A 47 3.20 -2.76 -7.88
N ASP A 48 3.66 -3.86 -8.46
CA ASP A 48 3.70 -5.16 -7.79
C ASP A 48 4.76 -5.10 -6.68
N LEU A 49 4.33 -5.18 -5.41
CA LEU A 49 5.25 -5.17 -4.27
C LEU A 49 6.07 -6.47 -4.20
N GLY A 50 5.66 -7.53 -4.90
CA GLY A 50 6.38 -8.79 -5.01
C GLY A 50 7.76 -8.63 -5.63
N LYS A 51 7.99 -7.56 -6.41
CA LYS A 51 9.31 -7.22 -6.95
C LYS A 51 10.36 -6.92 -5.88
N TYR A 52 9.94 -6.66 -4.64
CA TYR A 52 10.82 -6.40 -3.50
C TYR A 52 11.11 -7.64 -2.65
N LYS A 53 10.66 -8.83 -3.05
CA LYS A 53 11.05 -10.08 -2.39
C LYS A 53 12.57 -10.24 -2.34
N GLY A 54 13.09 -10.74 -1.22
CA GLY A 54 14.53 -10.84 -0.97
C GLY A 54 15.20 -9.52 -0.57
N LYS A 55 14.47 -8.40 -0.56
CA LYS A 55 14.93 -7.11 -0.02
C LYS A 55 14.41 -6.92 1.41
N VAL A 56 15.08 -6.05 2.15
CA VAL A 56 14.56 -5.52 3.41
C VAL A 56 13.73 -4.29 3.05
N VAL A 57 12.46 -4.25 3.43
CA VAL A 57 11.55 -3.14 3.05
C VAL A 57 11.12 -2.37 4.29
N LEU A 58 11.33 -1.05 4.28
CA LEU A 58 10.81 -0.12 5.27
C LEU A 58 9.62 0.63 4.67
N LEU A 59 8.41 0.18 4.97
CA LEU A 59 7.15 0.79 4.51
C LEU A 59 6.71 1.86 5.52
N VAL A 60 6.46 3.09 5.05
CA VAL A 60 6.18 4.23 5.92
C VAL A 60 4.92 4.96 5.44
N ASN A 61 3.91 5.13 6.31
CA ASN A 61 2.81 6.05 5.97
C ASN A 61 3.29 7.48 6.16
N VAL A 62 3.15 8.33 5.15
CA VAL A 62 3.75 9.67 5.15
C VAL A 62 2.72 10.76 4.93
N ALA A 63 3.11 11.96 5.34
CA ALA A 63 2.51 13.22 4.93
C ALA A 63 3.25 14.58 4.87
N SER A 64 2.84 15.48 3.98
CA SER A 64 3.58 16.72 3.67
C SER A 64 3.42 17.82 4.70
N LYS A 65 2.33 17.82 5.49
CA LYS A 65 2.01 18.90 6.45
C LYS A 65 2.00 18.40 7.90
N CYS A 66 2.94 17.53 8.24
CA CYS A 66 3.07 16.92 9.56
C CYS A 66 4.29 17.46 10.33
N GLY A 67 4.24 17.48 11.66
CA GLY A 67 5.41 17.79 12.49
C GLY A 67 6.57 16.80 12.28
N TYR A 68 6.29 15.59 11.81
CA TYR A 68 7.30 14.57 11.48
C TYR A 68 7.75 14.61 10.01
N THR A 69 7.21 15.50 9.16
CA THR A 69 7.63 15.63 7.75
C THR A 69 9.14 15.80 7.57
N PRO A 70 9.89 16.48 8.46
CA PRO A 70 11.35 16.50 8.38
C PRO A 70 12.04 15.12 8.34
N GLN A 71 11.38 14.04 8.80
CA GLN A 71 11.90 12.67 8.74
C GLN A 71 12.14 12.16 7.31
N TYR A 72 11.56 12.77 6.28
CA TYR A 72 11.93 12.45 4.89
C TYR A 72 13.45 12.51 4.65
N LYS A 73 14.16 13.44 5.30
CA LYS A 73 15.63 13.53 5.21
C LYS A 73 16.31 12.28 5.75
N GLY A 74 15.89 11.81 6.92
CA GLY A 74 16.47 10.61 7.53
C GLY A 74 16.09 9.33 6.78
N LEU A 75 14.89 9.28 6.18
CA LEU A 75 14.47 8.18 5.33
C LEU A 75 15.31 8.10 4.06
N GLU A 76 15.58 9.26 3.43
CA GLU A 76 16.43 9.35 2.26
C GLU A 76 17.87 8.96 2.59
N GLU A 77 18.45 9.49 3.68
CA GLU A 77 19.79 9.12 4.14
C GLU A 77 19.91 7.61 4.37
N LEU A 78 18.92 7.00 5.02
CA LEU A 78 18.89 5.56 5.26
C LEU A 78 18.86 4.78 3.94
N TYR A 79 18.06 5.23 2.98
CA TYR A 79 17.92 4.60 1.67
C TYR A 79 19.19 4.73 0.82
N GLU A 80 19.80 5.92 0.76
CA GLU A 80 21.07 6.14 0.07
C GLU A 80 22.18 5.26 0.65
N LYS A 81 22.21 5.15 1.98
CA LYS A 81 23.25 4.40 2.70
C LYS A 81 23.14 2.89 2.51
N TYR A 82 21.94 2.32 2.63
CA TYR A 82 21.74 0.87 2.67
C TYR A 82 21.01 0.30 1.44
N GLY A 83 20.63 1.14 0.48
CA GLY A 83 19.90 0.71 -0.71
C GLY A 83 20.66 -0.31 -1.56
N LYS A 84 21.99 -0.14 -1.66
CA LYS A 84 22.89 -1.08 -2.37
C LYS A 84 23.00 -2.42 -1.65
N ASP A 85 22.84 -2.45 -0.33
CA ASP A 85 22.87 -3.66 0.50
C ASP A 85 21.52 -4.42 0.48
N GLY A 86 20.51 -3.80 -0.12
CA GLY A 86 19.19 -4.40 -0.32
C GLY A 86 18.07 -3.82 0.54
N LEU A 87 18.26 -2.64 1.14
CA LEU A 87 17.16 -1.88 1.73
C LEU A 87 16.31 -1.23 0.63
N VAL A 88 15.00 -1.22 0.82
CA VAL A 88 14.07 -0.39 0.06
C VAL A 88 13.18 0.37 1.03
N VAL A 89 13.20 1.69 0.98
CA VAL A 89 12.21 2.52 1.66
C VAL A 89 11.02 2.72 0.72
N ILE A 90 9.79 2.63 1.22
CA ILE A 90 8.58 2.90 0.42
C ILE A 90 7.71 3.88 1.18
N GLY A 91 7.50 5.07 0.61
CA GLY A 91 6.58 6.06 1.14
C GLY A 91 5.15 5.82 0.68
N VAL A 92 4.21 5.84 1.61
CA VAL A 92 2.77 5.65 1.37
C VAL A 92 1.99 6.87 1.87
N PRO A 93 1.66 7.83 1.01
CA PRO A 93 0.94 9.02 1.43
C PRO A 93 -0.43 8.67 2.03
N ALA A 94 -0.82 9.33 3.13
CA ALA A 94 -2.10 9.10 3.81
C ALA A 94 -2.62 10.40 4.45
N ASN A 95 -3.95 10.59 4.46
CA ASN A 95 -4.58 11.86 4.85
C ASN A 95 -5.44 11.78 6.12
N GLU A 96 -5.54 10.63 6.75
CA GLU A 96 -6.48 10.39 7.87
C GLU A 96 -6.02 10.98 9.19
N PHE A 97 -4.79 11.50 9.24
CA PHE A 97 -4.19 12.10 10.43
C PHE A 97 -4.10 13.62 10.25
N GLY A 98 -5.05 14.33 10.85
CA GLY A 98 -5.10 15.80 10.82
C GLY A 98 -5.26 16.41 9.42
N LYS A 99 -5.65 15.62 8.41
CA LYS A 99 -5.73 16.04 7.00
C LYS A 99 -4.41 16.64 6.49
N GLN A 100 -3.30 16.04 6.89
CA GLN A 100 -1.93 16.53 6.65
C GLN A 100 -1.34 16.13 5.29
N GLU A 101 -2.11 15.44 4.43
CA GLU A 101 -1.74 15.09 3.06
C GLU A 101 -2.90 15.38 2.07
N PRO A 102 -3.36 16.65 1.97
CA PRO A 102 -4.57 16.99 1.22
C PRO A 102 -4.36 16.99 -0.30
N GLY A 103 -3.12 17.13 -0.78
CA GLY A 103 -2.78 17.29 -2.21
C GLY A 103 -2.99 16.03 -3.04
N THR A 104 -2.96 16.19 -4.36
CA THR A 104 -2.96 15.08 -5.34
C THR A 104 -1.62 14.34 -5.34
N ASP A 105 -1.55 13.19 -6.01
CA ASP A 105 -0.29 12.45 -6.16
C ASP A 105 0.81 13.31 -6.81
N ASP A 106 0.46 14.14 -7.79
CA ASP A 106 1.38 15.11 -8.43
C ASP A 106 1.89 16.16 -7.42
N ASP A 107 1.00 16.73 -6.60
CA ASP A 107 1.39 17.69 -5.57
C ASP A 107 2.36 17.08 -4.56
N ILE A 108 2.09 15.84 -4.16
CA ILE A 108 2.88 15.09 -3.19
C ILE A 108 4.25 14.75 -3.79
N GLN A 109 4.29 14.25 -5.03
CA GLN A 109 5.54 13.93 -5.72
C GLN A 109 6.41 15.19 -5.88
N GLN A 110 5.82 16.31 -6.28
CA GLN A 110 6.52 17.58 -6.39
C GLN A 110 7.04 18.06 -5.03
N PHE A 111 6.24 17.93 -3.97
CA PHE A 111 6.64 18.31 -2.62
C PHE A 111 7.85 17.50 -2.14
N CYS A 112 7.79 16.17 -2.23
CA CYS A 112 8.85 15.27 -1.78
C CYS A 112 10.15 15.48 -2.57
N SER A 113 10.07 15.61 -3.90
CA SER A 113 11.25 15.83 -4.74
C SER A 113 11.90 17.20 -4.49
N THR A 114 11.11 18.28 -4.43
CA THR A 114 11.65 19.65 -4.31
C THR A 114 12.24 19.92 -2.93
N ASN A 115 11.55 19.51 -1.87
CA ASN A 115 11.90 19.90 -0.50
C ASN A 115 12.85 18.92 0.18
N TYR A 116 12.81 17.64 -0.22
CA TYR A 116 13.53 16.56 0.46
C TYR A 116 14.39 15.71 -0.48
N LYS A 117 14.31 15.92 -1.79
CA LYS A 117 15.06 15.16 -2.80
C LYS A 117 14.84 13.64 -2.67
N VAL A 118 13.61 13.25 -2.33
CA VAL A 118 13.26 11.83 -2.15
C VAL A 118 13.55 11.05 -3.44
N THR A 119 14.35 9.98 -3.33
CA THR A 119 14.65 9.06 -4.43
C THR A 119 14.09 7.66 -4.20
N PHE A 120 13.65 7.35 -2.97
CA PHE A 120 12.97 6.09 -2.70
C PHE A 120 11.57 6.03 -3.34
N PRO A 121 11.07 4.81 -3.67
CA PRO A 121 9.74 4.62 -4.23
C PRO A 121 8.61 5.25 -3.41
N MET A 122 7.70 5.94 -4.11
CA MET A 122 6.48 6.51 -3.54
C MET A 122 5.26 5.85 -4.18
N LEU A 123 4.29 5.46 -3.37
CA LEU A 123 2.98 4.98 -3.82
C LEU A 123 1.99 6.13 -3.95
N SER A 124 0.86 5.88 -4.62
CA SER A 124 -0.30 6.77 -4.59
C SER A 124 -0.82 6.91 -3.17
N LYS A 125 -1.50 8.03 -2.92
CA LYS A 125 -2.20 8.24 -1.65
C LYS A 125 -3.29 7.20 -1.44
N VAL A 126 -3.32 6.60 -0.25
CA VAL A 126 -4.31 5.57 0.13
C VAL A 126 -4.87 5.82 1.52
N VAL A 127 -5.96 5.10 1.85
CA VAL A 127 -6.50 5.06 3.20
C VAL A 127 -5.78 3.98 4.00
N VAL A 128 -5.16 4.35 5.11
CA VAL A 128 -4.43 3.49 6.04
C VAL A 128 -5.16 3.31 7.38
N LYS A 129 -6.24 4.08 7.63
CA LYS A 129 -7.03 4.01 8.86
C LYS A 129 -8.51 4.28 8.62
N GLY A 130 -9.38 3.49 9.26
CA GLY A 130 -10.84 3.69 9.21
C GLY A 130 -11.51 3.11 7.96
N PRO A 131 -12.72 3.58 7.60
CA PRO A 131 -13.47 3.06 6.46
C PRO A 131 -12.70 3.21 5.15
N GLY A 132 -12.66 2.14 4.35
CA GLY A 132 -11.93 2.12 3.08
C GLY A 132 -10.42 1.90 3.22
N LYS A 133 -9.93 1.53 4.41
CA LYS A 133 -8.54 1.10 4.64
C LYS A 133 -8.13 0.07 3.58
N THR A 134 -6.98 0.32 2.94
CA THR A 134 -6.51 -0.55 1.85
C THR A 134 -6.18 -1.97 2.37
N PRO A 135 -6.37 -3.03 1.57
CA PRO A 135 -6.08 -4.41 1.98
C PRO A 135 -4.67 -4.63 2.56
N LEU A 136 -3.67 -3.89 2.05
CA LEU A 136 -2.31 -3.93 2.61
C LEU A 136 -2.29 -3.47 4.08
N TYR A 137 -2.97 -2.36 4.41
CA TYR A 137 -3.00 -1.85 5.79
C TYR A 137 -3.95 -2.64 6.68
N GLU A 138 -4.98 -3.29 6.13
CA GLU A 138 -5.76 -4.30 6.84
C GLU A 138 -4.85 -5.46 7.28
N TYR A 139 -4.03 -5.99 6.36
CA TYR A 139 -3.05 -7.03 6.68
C TYR A 139 -2.06 -6.58 7.75
N LEU A 140 -1.45 -5.40 7.58
CA LEU A 140 -0.41 -4.91 8.48
C LEU A 140 -0.94 -4.64 9.89
N THR A 141 -2.21 -4.31 10.04
CA THR A 141 -2.81 -3.90 11.33
C THR A 141 -3.66 -4.98 11.99
N SER A 142 -4.01 -6.06 11.29
CA SER A 142 -4.83 -7.15 11.84
C SER A 142 -4.03 -8.09 12.76
N LYS A 143 -4.67 -8.51 13.86
CA LYS A 143 -4.13 -9.53 14.77
C LYS A 143 -4.06 -10.92 14.15
N GLU A 144 -4.87 -11.19 13.12
CA GLU A 144 -4.91 -12.50 12.47
C GLU A 144 -3.73 -12.70 11.53
N THR A 145 -3.34 -11.65 10.80
CA THR A 145 -2.29 -11.68 9.77
C THR A 145 -0.95 -11.18 10.29
N ASN A 146 -0.94 -10.33 11.32
CA ASN A 146 0.27 -9.74 11.89
C ASN A 146 0.22 -9.68 13.42
N PRO A 147 0.03 -10.81 14.14
CA PRO A 147 -0.25 -10.83 15.58
C PRO A 147 0.77 -10.08 16.43
N LYS A 148 2.05 -10.09 16.04
CA LYS A 148 3.15 -9.44 16.77
C LYS A 148 3.15 -7.92 16.65
N PHE A 149 2.72 -7.38 15.50
CA PHE A 149 2.79 -5.95 15.20
C PHE A 149 1.44 -5.34 14.82
N ALA A 150 0.34 -6.01 15.17
CA ALA A 150 -1.02 -5.57 14.95
C ALA A 150 -1.37 -4.27 15.71
N GLY A 151 -2.53 -3.71 15.37
CA GLY A 151 -3.09 -2.50 15.95
C GLY A 151 -3.22 -1.38 14.92
N GLU A 152 -4.20 -0.51 15.12
CA GLU A 152 -4.44 0.62 14.23
C GLU A 152 -3.21 1.52 14.09
N ILE A 153 -3.10 2.19 12.95
CA ILE A 153 -2.05 3.20 12.75
C ILE A 153 -2.30 4.37 13.71
N GLY A 154 -1.25 4.74 14.45
CA GLY A 154 -1.30 5.77 15.47
C GLY A 154 -1.29 7.17 14.87
N TRP A 155 -0.37 7.42 13.94
CA TRP A 155 -0.14 8.72 13.32
C TRP A 155 0.65 8.60 12.00
N ASN A 156 0.89 9.74 11.34
CA ASN A 156 1.85 9.84 10.24
C ASN A 156 3.26 9.38 10.67
N PHE A 157 4.04 8.84 9.73
CA PHE A 157 5.40 8.33 9.92
C PHE A 157 5.53 7.09 10.80
N GLU A 158 4.48 6.28 10.92
CA GLU A 158 4.60 4.93 11.46
C GLU A 158 5.24 4.02 10.40
N LYS A 159 6.08 3.09 10.84
CA LYS A 159 6.99 2.34 9.96
C LYS A 159 6.82 0.85 10.21
N PHE A 160 6.71 0.07 9.14
CA PHE A 160 6.80 -1.39 9.19
C PHE A 160 8.10 -1.82 8.52
N LEU A 161 8.87 -2.65 9.21
CA LEU A 161 10.05 -3.30 8.65
C LEU A 161 9.66 -4.71 8.23
N ILE A 162 9.90 -5.02 6.97
CA ILE A 162 9.61 -6.29 6.33
C ILE A 162 10.95 -6.93 5.96
N GLY A 163 11.17 -8.16 6.42
CA GLY A 163 12.40 -8.91 6.18
C GLY A 163 12.49 -9.45 4.75
N ARG A 164 13.64 -10.03 4.39
CA ARG A 164 13.89 -10.62 3.06
C ARG A 164 12.90 -11.73 2.70
N ASN A 165 12.40 -12.45 3.70
CA ASN A 165 11.37 -13.48 3.56
C ASN A 165 9.96 -12.93 3.29
N GLY A 166 9.78 -11.61 3.32
CA GLY A 166 8.50 -10.93 3.12
C GLY A 166 7.62 -10.85 4.36
N GLU A 167 8.09 -11.27 5.53
CA GLU A 167 7.36 -11.16 6.79
C GLU A 167 7.61 -9.81 7.48
N VAL A 168 6.62 -9.33 8.25
CA VAL A 168 6.82 -8.15 9.11
C VAL A 168 7.69 -8.55 10.30
N VAL A 169 8.85 -7.92 10.43
CA VAL A 169 9.85 -8.19 11.47
C VAL A 169 10.01 -7.03 12.46
N GLY A 170 9.42 -5.87 12.16
CA GLY A 170 9.41 -4.72 13.06
C GLY A 170 8.28 -3.72 12.79
N ARG A 171 7.92 -2.95 13.80
CA ARG A 171 7.01 -1.79 13.70
C ARG A 171 7.51 -0.68 14.61
N PHE A 172 7.59 0.54 14.10
CA PHE A 172 8.17 1.68 14.79
C PHE A 172 7.21 2.86 14.76
N LYS A 173 7.00 3.48 15.92
CA LYS A 173 6.13 4.64 16.08
C LYS A 173 6.71 5.88 15.40
N SER A 174 5.86 6.87 15.16
CA SER A 174 6.19 8.14 14.51
C SER A 174 7.40 8.85 15.14
N SER A 175 7.51 8.80 16.47
CA SER A 175 8.60 9.41 17.23
C SER A 175 9.95 8.70 17.07
N VAL A 176 9.99 7.50 16.49
CA VAL A 176 11.25 6.82 16.18
C VAL A 176 11.81 7.43 14.90
N GLU A 177 12.89 8.19 15.05
CA GLU A 177 13.60 8.82 13.95
C GLU A 177 14.22 7.77 13.00
N PRO A 178 14.24 8.02 11.68
CA PRO A 178 14.77 7.06 10.71
C PRO A 178 16.24 6.66 10.94
N THR A 179 17.04 7.58 11.47
CA THR A 179 18.46 7.39 11.75
C THR A 179 18.75 7.07 13.21
N SER A 180 17.70 6.83 14.02
CA SER A 180 17.87 6.37 15.41
C SER A 180 18.60 5.03 15.45
N GLU A 181 19.39 4.83 16.50
CA GLU A 181 20.11 3.56 16.74
C GLU A 181 19.16 2.37 16.69
N GLN A 182 17.97 2.51 17.29
CA GLN A 182 16.94 1.47 17.29
C GLN A 182 16.54 1.03 15.88
N LEU A 183 16.18 1.98 15.00
CA LEU A 183 15.73 1.63 13.65
C LEU A 183 16.89 1.13 12.78
N VAL A 184 18.05 1.79 12.84
CA VAL A 184 19.23 1.42 12.07
C VAL A 184 19.72 0.02 12.46
N ALA A 185 19.73 -0.32 13.75
CA ALA A 185 20.11 -1.65 14.22
C ALA A 185 19.15 -2.74 13.71
N ALA A 186 17.84 -2.46 13.72
CA ALA A 186 16.85 -3.39 13.18
C ALA A 186 17.02 -3.59 11.67
N VAL A 187 17.22 -2.52 10.90
CA VAL A 187 17.48 -2.60 9.46
C VAL A 187 18.74 -3.41 9.17
N LYS A 188 19.86 -3.10 9.84
CA LYS A 188 21.12 -3.82 9.66
C LYS A 188 20.99 -5.31 9.96
N LYS A 189 20.32 -5.65 11.07
CA LYS A 189 20.07 -7.05 11.44
C LYS A 189 19.40 -7.82 10.29
N GLU A 190 18.40 -7.24 9.65
CA GLU A 190 17.69 -7.88 8.54
C GLU A 190 18.50 -7.88 7.23
N LEU A 191 19.38 -6.90 7.04
CA LEU A 191 20.29 -6.87 5.89
C LEU A 191 21.37 -7.96 5.98
N ASP A 192 21.88 -8.20 7.19
CA ASP A 192 22.91 -9.21 7.52
C ASP A 192 22.34 -10.64 7.56
N ALA A 193 21.02 -10.78 7.79
CA ALA A 193 20.31 -12.05 7.66
C ALA A 193 20.31 -12.49 6.19
N LYS A 194 21.04 -13.57 5.90
CA LYS A 194 21.12 -14.19 4.57
C LYS A 194 19.88 -15.02 4.25
#